data_AF-A0A8I0S925-F1
#
_entry.id   AF-A0A8I0S925-F1
#
_cell.length_a   1.000
_cell.length_b   1.000
_cell.length_c   1.000
_cell.angle_alpha   90.00
_cell.angle_beta   90.00
_cell.angle_gamma   90.00
#
_symmetry.space_group_name_H-M   'P 1'
#
loop_
_entity.id
_entity.type
_entity.pdbx_description
1 polymer ?
#
loop_
_entity_poly.entity_id
_entity_poly.type
_entity_poly.pdbx_seq_one_letter_code
_entity_poly.pdbx_strand_id
1 'polypeptide(L)'
;MDIYFLFIGLALLGIILCIKNYFDQKRKKEFGRQGEIIVDRKLRFWLGWGGAKIYDDVTFMTVSGNTTQIDHIVISKKGIYCIETKNLNGVLKGNVDEKNWIHINRKGNKNTIYNPIFQNQSHINHLAKVLKVDPSSIEGFVTNVGDAKLKGNIQPLFGKAAIEKGTWFIFSLWLRSNNDYTKDEVLGFVEKLEEKIKQADENMRENHVDYVRKMKGDHSGSFILRYLYFVIAILIAYIIYRIFY
;
A
#
# COMPACT_ATOMS: atom_id res chain seq x y z
N MET A 1 29.25 28.38 -29.34
CA MET A 1 29.61 27.37 -28.31
C MET A 1 28.49 27.17 -27.28
N ASP A 2 27.51 28.06 -27.17
CA ASP A 2 26.65 28.14 -25.98
C ASP A 2 25.41 27.23 -25.97
N ILE A 3 24.87 26.88 -27.14
CA ILE A 3 23.61 26.13 -27.21
C ILE A 3 23.78 24.64 -26.82
N TYR A 4 24.93 24.03 -27.11
CA TYR A 4 25.21 22.63 -26.78
C TYR A 4 25.41 22.42 -25.27
N PHE A 5 26.12 23.33 -24.60
CA PHE A 5 26.27 23.29 -23.14
C PHE A 5 24.92 23.50 -22.43
N LEU A 6 24.05 24.34 -22.98
CA LEU A 6 22.68 24.50 -22.47
C LEU A 6 21.88 23.18 -22.58
N PHE A 7 21.91 22.50 -23.74
CA PHE A 7 21.20 21.23 -23.91
C PHE A 7 21.75 20.11 -23.01
N ILE A 8 23.08 20.01 -22.88
CA ILE A 8 23.72 19.06 -21.96
C ILE A 8 23.33 19.38 -20.51
N GLY A 9 23.35 20.66 -20.12
CA GLY A 9 22.94 21.11 -18.79
C GLY A 9 21.48 20.77 -18.48
N LEU A 10 20.56 21.00 -19.42
CA LEU A 10 19.14 20.65 -19.27
C LEU A 10 18.93 19.13 -19.19
N ALA A 11 19.66 18.34 -19.98
CA ALA A 11 19.60 16.88 -19.92
C ALA A 11 20.10 16.34 -18.57
N LEU A 12 21.23 16.85 -18.08
CA LEU A 12 21.77 16.49 -16.76
C LEU A 12 20.80 16.87 -15.64
N LEU A 13 20.20 18.06 -15.70
CA LEU A 13 19.17 18.49 -14.75
C LEU A 13 17.96 17.54 -14.78
N GLY A 14 17.49 17.15 -15.97
CA GLY A 14 16.40 16.18 -16.13
C GLY A 14 16.71 14.83 -15.49
N ILE A 15 17.92 14.31 -15.70
CA ILE A 15 18.38 13.06 -15.06
C ILE A 15 18.39 13.20 -13.53
N ILE A 16 18.92 14.31 -13.00
CA ILE A 16 18.96 14.57 -11.56
C ILE A 16 17.55 14.60 -10.96
N LEU A 17 16.59 15.26 -11.63
CA LEU A 17 15.19 15.32 -11.19
C LEU A 17 14.53 13.93 -11.20
N CYS A 18 14.77 13.12 -12.24
CA CYS A 18 14.28 11.74 -12.31
C CYS A 18 14.83 10.87 -11.17
N ILE A 19 16.14 10.95 -10.90
CA ILE A 19 16.80 10.22 -9.81
C ILE A 19 16.21 10.66 -8.46
N LYS A 20 16.08 11.97 -8.23
CA LYS A 20 15.49 12.51 -7.00
C LYS A 20 14.06 11.99 -6.79
N ASN A 21 13.22 12.04 -7.82
CA ASN A 21 11.85 11.54 -7.76
C ASN A 21 11.78 10.04 -7.47
N TYR A 22 12.67 9.25 -8.09
CA TYR A 22 12.79 7.81 -7.82
C TYR A 22 13.09 7.55 -6.33
N PHE A 23 14.09 8.22 -5.76
CA PHE A 23 14.45 8.07 -4.35
C PHE A 23 13.35 8.60 -3.41
N ASP A 24 12.65 9.68 -3.77
CA ASP A 24 11.51 10.19 -3.00
C ASP A 24 10.37 9.17 -2.91
N GLN A 25 10.01 8.54 -4.03
CA GLN A 25 8.98 7.50 -4.04
C GLN A 25 9.40 6.25 -3.26
N LYS A 26 10.66 5.81 -3.44
CA LYS A 26 11.21 4.67 -2.70
C LYS A 26 11.17 4.90 -1.19
N ARG A 27 11.54 6.11 -0.73
CA ARG A 27 11.47 6.47 0.69
C ARG A 27 10.04 6.46 1.24
N LYS A 28 9.07 6.98 0.47
CA LYS A 28 7.66 6.97 0.89
C LYS A 28 7.14 5.55 1.08
N LYS A 29 7.45 4.64 0.14
CA LYS A 29 7.07 3.22 0.23
C LYS A 29 7.70 2.55 1.45
N GLU A 30 9.00 2.75 1.65
CA GLU A 30 9.71 2.19 2.81
C GLU A 30 9.16 2.72 4.14
N PHE A 31 8.78 4.00 4.18
CA PHE A 31 8.16 4.59 5.37
C PHE A 31 6.78 3.98 5.68
N GLY A 32 5.96 3.71 4.66
CA GLY A 32 4.71 2.96 4.81
C GLY A 32 4.96 1.57 5.40
N ARG A 33 5.87 0.81 4.77
CA ARG A 33 6.26 -0.55 5.16
C ARG A 33 6.77 -0.64 6.60
N GLN A 34 7.51 0.36 7.08
CA GLN A 34 7.94 0.42 8.48
C GLN A 34 6.74 0.44 9.44
N GLY A 35 5.65 1.11 9.06
CA GLY A 35 4.43 1.12 9.85
C GLY A 35 3.75 -0.24 9.93
N GLU A 36 3.60 -0.91 8.78
CA GLU A 36 3.06 -2.27 8.69
C GLU A 36 3.87 -3.25 9.56
N ILE A 37 5.22 -3.21 9.50
CA ILE A 37 6.09 -4.03 10.34
C ILE A 37 5.88 -3.77 11.84
N ILE A 38 5.64 -2.51 12.25
CA ILE A 38 5.40 -2.18 13.65
C ILE A 38 4.09 -2.81 14.13
N VAL A 39 3.04 -2.75 13.30
CA VAL A 39 1.73 -3.34 13.60
C VAL A 39 1.81 -4.86 13.63
N ASP A 40 2.39 -5.49 12.62
CA ASP A 40 2.61 -6.94 12.54
C ASP A 40 3.32 -7.48 13.80
N ARG A 41 4.46 -6.88 14.16
CA ARG A 41 5.20 -7.30 15.37
C ARG A 41 4.36 -7.24 16.63
N LYS A 42 3.48 -6.25 16.76
CA LYS A 42 2.57 -6.12 17.91
C LYS A 42 1.43 -7.12 17.84
N LEU A 43 0.87 -7.40 16.66
CA LEU A 43 -0.12 -8.46 16.46
C LEU A 43 0.46 -9.81 16.86
N ARG A 44 1.64 -10.18 16.35
CA ARG A 44 2.30 -11.45 16.69
C ARG A 44 2.66 -11.54 18.17
N PHE A 45 3.15 -10.45 18.76
CA PHE A 45 3.50 -10.42 20.18
C PHE A 45 2.29 -10.63 21.11
N TRP A 46 1.15 -9.97 20.85
CA TRP A 46 0.00 -10.06 21.74
C TRP A 46 -0.93 -11.21 21.38
N LEU A 47 -1.32 -11.32 20.10
CA LEU A 47 -2.34 -12.27 19.66
C LEU A 47 -1.77 -13.63 19.26
N GLY A 48 -0.48 -13.69 18.87
CA GLY A 48 0.18 -14.93 18.46
C GLY A 48 0.21 -16.00 19.57
N TRP A 49 0.43 -15.60 20.82
CA TRP A 49 0.38 -16.50 21.98
C TRP A 49 -1.01 -17.10 22.21
N GLY A 50 -2.06 -16.38 21.81
CA GLY A 50 -3.45 -16.83 21.88
C GLY A 50 -3.87 -17.78 20.75
N GLY A 51 -2.94 -18.15 19.86
CA GLY A 51 -3.20 -19.02 18.71
C GLY A 51 -3.88 -18.32 17.53
N ALA A 52 -3.88 -16.98 17.50
CA ALA A 52 -4.39 -16.24 16.35
C ALA A 52 -3.52 -16.49 15.11
N LYS A 53 -4.15 -16.57 13.94
CA LYS A 53 -3.48 -16.61 12.63
C LYS A 53 -3.43 -15.19 12.07
N ILE A 54 -2.24 -14.76 11.65
CA ILE A 54 -1.96 -13.40 11.22
C ILE A 54 -1.37 -13.49 9.81
N TYR A 55 -2.01 -12.80 8.86
CA TYR A 55 -1.60 -12.72 7.47
C TYR A 55 -1.38 -11.25 7.12
N ASP A 56 -0.20 -10.94 6.59
CA ASP A 56 0.21 -9.59 6.23
C ASP A 56 0.27 -9.46 4.70
N ASP A 57 0.05 -8.24 4.19
CA ASP A 57 0.21 -7.89 2.77
C ASP A 57 -0.58 -8.78 1.79
N VAL A 58 -1.78 -9.19 2.20
CA VAL A 58 -2.60 -10.11 1.41
C VAL A 58 -3.23 -9.38 0.24
N THR A 59 -2.89 -9.78 -0.98
CA THR A 59 -3.41 -9.15 -2.19
C THR A 59 -4.46 -10.03 -2.89
N PHE A 60 -5.63 -9.46 -3.12
CA PHE A 60 -6.72 -10.10 -3.85
C PHE A 60 -6.98 -9.43 -5.19
N MET A 61 -7.46 -10.22 -6.16
CA MET A 61 -8.02 -9.68 -7.40
C MET A 61 -9.47 -9.23 -7.17
N THR A 62 -9.76 -8.01 -7.60
CA THR A 62 -11.10 -7.46 -7.66
C THR A 62 -11.83 -7.95 -8.91
N VAL A 63 -13.16 -7.85 -8.91
CA VAL A 63 -14.01 -8.23 -10.06
C VAL A 63 -13.69 -7.38 -11.30
N SER A 64 -13.20 -6.15 -11.13
CA SER A 64 -12.81 -5.27 -12.23
C SER A 64 -11.42 -5.56 -12.80
N GLY A 65 -10.74 -6.63 -12.35
CA GLY A 65 -9.39 -6.98 -12.78
C GLY A 65 -8.26 -6.18 -12.10
N ASN A 66 -8.58 -5.23 -11.21
CA ASN A 66 -7.59 -4.56 -10.37
C ASN A 66 -7.22 -5.42 -9.15
N THR A 67 -6.17 -5.05 -8.42
CA THR A 67 -5.80 -5.68 -7.16
C THR A 67 -6.16 -4.81 -5.96
N THR A 68 -6.43 -5.43 -4.82
CA THR A 68 -6.58 -4.77 -3.51
C THR A 68 -5.70 -5.49 -2.51
N GLN A 69 -4.89 -4.75 -1.76
CA GLN A 69 -4.02 -5.28 -0.70
C GLN A 69 -4.64 -4.98 0.65
N ILE A 70 -4.75 -5.97 1.52
CA ILE A 70 -5.14 -5.82 2.92
C ILE A 70 -3.86 -5.95 3.76
N ASP A 71 -3.54 -4.91 4.54
CA ASP A 71 -2.27 -4.84 5.27
C ASP A 71 -2.16 -5.95 6.32
N HIS A 72 -3.21 -6.15 7.14
CA HIS A 72 -3.25 -7.26 8.09
C HIS A 72 -4.64 -7.89 8.21
N ILE A 73 -4.68 -9.22 8.18
CA ILE A 73 -5.84 -10.04 8.49
C ILE A 73 -5.51 -10.89 9.71
N VAL A 74 -6.37 -10.86 10.71
CA VAL A 74 -6.23 -11.70 11.91
C VAL A 74 -7.45 -12.57 12.06
N ILE A 75 -7.25 -13.88 12.17
CA ILE A 75 -8.32 -14.84 12.45
C ILE A 75 -8.02 -15.51 13.79
N SER A 76 -8.96 -15.40 14.72
CA SER A 76 -8.83 -15.99 16.05
C SER A 76 -10.18 -16.44 16.59
N LYS A 77 -10.17 -17.15 17.72
CA LYS A 77 -11.42 -17.46 18.44
C LYS A 77 -12.19 -16.22 18.90
N LYS A 78 -11.51 -15.08 19.03
CA LYS A 78 -12.08 -13.82 19.53
C LYS A 78 -12.68 -12.93 18.44
N GLY A 79 -12.54 -13.31 17.17
CA GLY A 79 -12.97 -12.49 16.05
C GLY A 79 -12.09 -12.61 14.80
N ILE A 80 -12.60 -12.02 13.72
CA ILE A 80 -11.88 -11.78 12.46
C ILE A 80 -11.62 -10.27 12.37
N TYR A 81 -10.36 -9.87 12.23
CA TYR A 81 -9.97 -8.46 12.19
C TYR A 81 -9.35 -8.10 10.84
N CYS A 82 -9.80 -6.99 10.25
CA CYS A 82 -9.25 -6.41 9.04
C CYS A 82 -8.62 -5.05 9.36
N ILE A 83 -7.29 -4.98 9.26
CA ILE A 83 -6.52 -3.84 9.77
C ILE A 83 -5.83 -3.14 8.61
N GLU A 84 -6.08 -1.84 8.50
CA GLU A 84 -5.41 -0.90 7.60
C GLU A 84 -4.39 -0.10 8.41
N THR A 85 -3.15 -0.04 7.93
CA THR A 85 -2.04 0.63 8.59
C THR A 85 -1.63 1.89 7.84
N LYS A 86 -1.65 3.01 8.54
CA LYS A 86 -1.07 4.27 8.07
C LYS A 86 0.15 4.61 8.92
N ASN A 87 1.18 5.13 8.24
CA ASN A 87 2.32 5.74 8.90
C ASN A 87 2.43 7.19 8.42
N LEU A 88 1.56 8.06 8.95
CA LEU A 88 1.47 9.46 8.58
C LEU A 88 1.89 10.34 9.76
N ASN A 89 2.72 11.33 9.45
CA ASN A 89 3.14 12.38 10.36
C ASN A 89 2.55 13.73 9.94
N GLY A 90 2.43 14.68 10.88
CA GLY A 90 1.91 16.03 10.59
C GLY A 90 0.43 16.19 10.92
N VAL A 91 -0.40 16.54 9.94
CA VAL A 91 -1.85 16.75 10.12
C VAL A 91 -2.63 15.94 9.10
N LEU A 92 -3.64 15.22 9.53
CA LEU A 92 -4.60 14.55 8.67
C LEU A 92 -5.98 15.20 8.88
N LYS A 93 -6.50 15.83 7.84
CA LYS A 93 -7.76 16.59 7.88
C LYS A 93 -8.81 15.92 6.99
N GLY A 94 -9.99 15.67 7.54
CA GLY A 94 -11.14 15.18 6.80
C GLY A 94 -12.31 14.84 7.72
N ASN A 95 -13.42 14.39 7.14
CA ASN A 95 -14.57 13.87 7.88
C ASN A 95 -14.87 12.41 7.50
N VAL A 96 -15.53 11.66 8.38
CA VAL A 96 -15.84 10.22 8.20
C VAL A 96 -16.64 9.88 6.94
N ASP A 97 -17.38 10.85 6.39
CA ASP A 97 -18.24 10.74 5.21
C ASP A 97 -17.57 11.25 3.91
N GLU A 98 -16.43 11.94 4.03
CA GLU A 98 -15.69 12.43 2.88
C GLU A 98 -14.92 11.30 2.18
N LYS A 99 -15.01 11.24 0.84
CA LYS A 99 -14.30 10.25 0.03
C LYS A 99 -12.78 10.37 0.12
N ASN A 100 -12.28 11.60 0.24
CA ASN A 100 -10.86 11.90 0.27
C ASN A 100 -10.54 12.84 1.41
N TRP A 101 -9.37 12.66 2.01
CA TRP A 101 -8.85 13.51 3.08
C TRP A 101 -7.61 14.26 2.63
N ILE A 102 -7.25 15.30 3.38
CA ILE A 102 -6.06 16.10 3.15
C ILE A 102 -5.00 15.74 4.20
N HIS A 103 -3.87 15.24 3.74
CA HIS A 103 -2.68 15.04 4.54
C HIS A 103 -1.71 16.21 4.34
N ILE A 104 -1.35 16.88 5.44
CA ILE A 104 -0.32 17.91 5.47
C ILE A 104 0.88 17.34 6.21
N ASN A 105 1.97 17.08 5.51
CA ASN A 105 3.16 16.50 6.13
C ASN A 105 3.91 17.54 7.01
N ARG A 106 4.94 17.12 7.74
CA ARG A 106 5.74 18.01 8.60
C ARG A 106 6.43 19.17 7.86
N LYS A 107 6.59 19.09 6.53
CA LYS A 107 7.15 20.15 5.68
C LYS A 107 6.08 21.13 5.17
N GLY A 108 4.81 20.93 5.52
CA GLY A 108 3.69 21.74 5.04
C GLY A 108 3.14 21.32 3.66
N ASN A 109 3.69 20.27 3.03
CA ASN A 109 3.20 19.81 1.74
C ASN A 109 1.85 19.12 1.91
N LYS A 110 0.87 19.53 1.10
CA LYS A 110 -0.48 18.97 1.08
C LYS A 110 -0.56 17.85 0.05
N ASN A 111 -1.13 16.72 0.44
CA ASN A 111 -1.49 15.62 -0.44
C ASN A 111 -2.93 15.21 -0.16
N THR A 112 -3.69 14.92 -1.20
CA THR A 112 -4.99 14.28 -1.06
C THR A 112 -4.77 12.77 -0.94
N ILE A 113 -5.40 12.14 0.05
CA ILE A 113 -5.40 10.70 0.23
C ILE A 113 -6.83 10.18 0.20
N TYR A 114 -7.03 8.95 -0.26
CA TYR A 114 -8.32 8.29 -0.13
C TYR A 114 -8.64 8.08 1.36
N ASN A 115 -9.92 8.18 1.73
CA ASN A 115 -10.34 8.00 3.11
C ASN A 115 -10.02 6.56 3.56
N PRO A 116 -9.14 6.38 4.57
CA PRO A 116 -8.71 5.05 4.99
C PRO A 116 -9.84 4.22 5.62
N ILE A 117 -10.89 4.85 6.15
CA ILE A 117 -12.09 4.16 6.62
C ILE A 117 -12.81 3.50 5.45
N PHE A 118 -12.98 4.22 4.34
CA PHE A 118 -13.61 3.66 3.14
C PHE A 118 -12.73 2.61 2.46
N GLN A 119 -11.40 2.76 2.53
CA GLN A 119 -10.46 1.74 2.07
C GLN A 119 -10.68 0.44 2.86
N ASN A 120 -10.66 0.53 4.20
CA ASN A 120 -10.86 -0.64 5.04
C ASN A 120 -12.28 -1.23 4.89
N GLN A 121 -13.32 -0.41 4.73
CA GLN A 121 -14.67 -0.94 4.46
C GLN A 121 -14.71 -1.77 3.16
N SER A 122 -13.99 -1.35 2.12
CA SER A 122 -13.84 -2.13 0.90
C SER A 122 -13.09 -3.45 1.15
N HIS A 123 -12.04 -3.42 1.99
CA HIS A 123 -11.28 -4.60 2.39
C HIS A 123 -12.15 -5.60 3.15
N ILE A 124 -12.92 -5.14 4.14
CA ILE A 124 -13.89 -5.93 4.90
C ILE A 124 -14.90 -6.59 3.96
N ASN A 125 -15.50 -5.82 3.06
CA ASN A 125 -16.47 -6.36 2.10
C ASN A 125 -15.86 -7.42 1.18
N HIS A 126 -14.58 -7.28 0.82
CA HIS A 126 -13.87 -8.26 0.02
C HIS A 126 -13.56 -9.52 0.83
N LEU A 127 -13.01 -9.36 2.03
CA LEU A 127 -12.66 -10.45 2.94
C LEU A 127 -13.90 -11.26 3.34
N ALA A 128 -15.03 -10.61 3.60
CA ALA A 128 -16.31 -11.26 3.90
C ALA A 128 -16.74 -12.22 2.78
N LYS A 129 -16.58 -11.80 1.52
CA LYS A 129 -16.86 -12.66 0.35
C LYS A 129 -15.90 -13.85 0.27
N VAL A 130 -14.63 -13.64 0.56
CA VAL A 130 -13.61 -14.72 0.59
C VAL A 130 -13.95 -15.76 1.66
N LEU A 131 -14.28 -15.30 2.87
CA LEU A 131 -14.58 -16.18 4.01
C LEU A 131 -16.01 -16.75 3.99
N LYS A 132 -16.87 -16.21 3.11
CA LYS A 132 -18.31 -16.52 3.00
C LYS A 132 -19.04 -16.25 4.31
N VAL A 133 -18.84 -15.06 4.87
CA VAL A 133 -19.49 -14.55 6.08
C VAL A 133 -20.16 -13.22 5.82
N ASP A 134 -21.04 -12.78 6.72
CA ASP A 134 -21.57 -11.42 6.69
C ASP A 134 -20.45 -10.41 7.00
N PRO A 135 -20.37 -9.25 6.32
CA PRO A 135 -19.39 -8.20 6.64
C PRO A 135 -19.38 -7.76 8.10
N SER A 136 -20.52 -7.84 8.81
CA SER A 136 -20.61 -7.52 10.24
C SER A 136 -19.85 -8.50 11.14
N SER A 137 -19.51 -9.70 10.64
CA SER A 137 -18.65 -10.67 11.33
C SER A 137 -17.17 -10.29 11.32
N ILE A 138 -16.79 -9.22 10.60
CA ILE A 138 -15.41 -8.75 10.49
C ILE A 138 -15.30 -7.36 11.10
N GLU A 139 -14.46 -7.23 12.12
CA GLU A 139 -14.17 -5.95 12.75
C GLU A 139 -13.02 -5.23 12.02
N GLY A 140 -13.30 -4.01 11.57
CA GLY A 140 -12.34 -3.15 10.87
C GLY A 140 -11.59 -2.20 11.78
N PHE A 141 -10.26 -2.14 11.65
CA PHE A 141 -9.41 -1.13 12.30
C PHE A 141 -8.56 -0.37 11.28
N VAL A 142 -8.54 0.94 11.36
CA VAL A 142 -7.59 1.82 10.69
C VAL A 142 -6.66 2.36 11.77
N THR A 143 -5.39 2.00 11.76
CA THR A 143 -4.42 2.54 12.71
C THR A 143 -3.47 3.51 12.03
N ASN A 144 -3.13 4.61 12.72
CA ASN A 144 -1.99 5.43 12.36
C ASN A 144 -0.88 5.29 13.40
N VAL A 145 0.25 4.70 13.03
CA VAL A 145 1.43 4.56 13.91
C VAL A 145 2.37 5.77 13.88
N GLY A 146 2.17 6.67 12.92
CA GLY A 146 2.85 7.97 12.89
C GLY A 146 2.23 8.98 13.86
N ASP A 147 2.79 10.19 13.91
CA ASP A 147 2.38 11.24 14.85
C ASP A 147 1.31 12.21 14.32
N ALA A 148 0.66 11.86 13.20
CA ALA A 148 -0.32 12.75 12.59
C ALA A 148 -1.46 13.12 13.56
N LYS A 149 -1.71 14.44 13.65
CA LYS A 149 -2.86 14.99 14.35
C LYS A 149 -4.08 14.93 13.45
N LEU A 150 -5.09 14.16 13.87
CA LEU A 150 -6.39 14.11 13.21
C LEU A 150 -7.15 15.43 13.45
N LYS A 151 -7.71 16.03 12.39
CA LYS A 151 -8.55 17.23 12.46
C LYS A 151 -9.84 17.07 11.64
N GLY A 152 -10.98 17.29 12.27
CA GLY A 152 -12.31 17.15 11.66
C GLY A 152 -13.16 16.15 12.42
N ASN A 153 -14.35 15.86 11.91
CA ASN A 153 -15.22 14.82 12.48
C ASN A 153 -14.74 13.44 12.00
N ILE A 154 -13.64 12.98 12.61
CA ILE A 154 -12.91 11.75 12.24
C ILE A 154 -13.20 10.61 13.23
N GLN A 155 -13.90 10.89 14.33
CA GLN A 155 -14.26 9.84 15.28
C GLN A 155 -15.25 8.87 14.63
N PRO A 156 -14.95 7.57 14.56
CA PRO A 156 -15.91 6.59 14.09
C PRO A 156 -17.12 6.53 15.05
N LEU A 157 -18.32 6.62 14.48
CA LEU A 157 -19.56 6.19 15.14
C LEU A 157 -19.74 4.68 14.91
N PHE A 158 -20.36 4.00 15.90
CA PHE A 158 -20.68 2.57 15.87
C PHE A 158 -21.14 2.10 14.48
N GLY A 159 -20.44 1.09 13.92
CA GLY A 159 -20.76 0.49 12.62
C GLY A 159 -19.80 0.83 11.47
N LYS A 160 -18.79 1.70 11.68
CA LYS A 160 -17.69 1.95 10.72
C LYS A 160 -16.33 1.58 11.33
N ALA A 161 -15.34 1.24 10.50
CA ALA A 161 -13.98 0.88 10.95
C ALA A 161 -13.41 1.90 11.94
N ALA A 162 -12.84 1.40 13.05
CA ALA A 162 -12.31 2.25 14.12
C ALA A 162 -11.03 2.97 13.68
N ILE A 163 -10.82 4.23 14.07
CA ILE A 163 -9.53 4.92 13.86
C ILE A 163 -8.75 4.95 15.16
N GLU A 164 -7.64 4.25 15.14
CA GLU A 164 -6.76 4.06 16.28
C GLU A 164 -5.47 4.85 16.12
N LYS A 165 -4.96 5.37 17.24
CA LYS A 165 -3.60 5.96 17.27
C LYS A 165 -2.65 4.94 17.85
N GLY A 166 -1.61 4.59 17.08
CA GLY A 166 -0.62 3.60 17.48
C GLY A 166 -1.21 2.18 17.57
N THR A 167 -0.63 1.35 18.42
CA THR A 167 -0.90 -0.09 18.47
C THR A 167 -1.65 -0.56 19.72
N TRP A 168 -2.16 0.38 20.54
CA TRP A 168 -2.80 0.04 21.82
C TRP A 168 -4.08 -0.79 21.64
N PHE A 169 -4.83 -0.58 20.56
CA PHE A 169 -6.01 -1.38 20.24
C PHE A 169 -5.71 -2.87 20.16
N ILE A 170 -4.51 -3.28 19.73
CA ILE A 170 -4.10 -4.69 19.65
C ILE A 170 -4.09 -5.34 21.04
N PHE A 171 -3.59 -4.60 22.04
CA PHE A 171 -3.62 -5.07 23.43
C PHE A 171 -5.07 -5.21 23.94
N SER A 172 -5.97 -4.29 23.54
CA SER A 172 -7.40 -4.40 23.87
C SER A 172 -8.05 -5.63 23.24
N LEU A 173 -7.70 -6.00 22.00
CA LEU A 173 -8.15 -7.24 21.37
C LEU A 173 -7.66 -8.46 22.13
N TRP A 174 -6.41 -8.43 22.59
CA TRP A 174 -5.84 -9.51 23.39
C TRP A 174 -6.56 -9.70 24.74
N LEU A 175 -7.01 -8.62 25.39
CA LEU A 175 -7.74 -8.70 26.66
C LEU A 175 -9.16 -9.24 26.55
N ARG A 176 -9.76 -9.29 25.36
CA ARG A 176 -11.13 -9.79 25.18
C ARG A 176 -11.25 -11.25 25.68
N SER A 177 -12.23 -11.52 26.54
CA SER A 177 -12.50 -12.87 27.06
C SER A 177 -13.44 -13.69 26.18
N ASN A 178 -14.23 -13.02 25.33
CA ASN A 178 -15.23 -13.69 24.50
C ASN A 178 -14.53 -14.50 23.40
N ASN A 179 -14.98 -15.75 23.24
CA ASN A 179 -14.62 -16.60 22.12
C ASN A 179 -15.86 -16.71 21.23
N ASP A 180 -15.95 -15.84 20.23
CA ASP A 180 -17.07 -15.79 19.29
C ASP A 180 -17.03 -16.96 18.29
N TYR A 181 -15.86 -17.61 18.13
CA TYR A 181 -15.67 -18.74 17.23
C TYR A 181 -15.04 -19.96 17.92
N THR A 182 -15.49 -21.14 17.50
CA THR A 182 -14.90 -22.45 17.83
C THR A 182 -13.56 -22.66 17.09
N LYS A 183 -12.82 -23.72 17.46
CA LYS A 183 -11.57 -24.09 16.77
C LYS A 183 -11.82 -24.47 15.31
N ASP A 184 -12.90 -25.21 15.06
CA ASP A 184 -13.21 -25.72 13.72
C ASP A 184 -13.68 -24.60 12.79
N GLU A 185 -14.43 -23.63 13.31
CA GLU A 185 -14.78 -22.41 12.55
C GLU A 185 -13.53 -21.61 12.17
N VAL A 186 -12.61 -21.40 13.12
CA VAL A 186 -11.33 -20.73 12.86
C VAL A 186 -10.55 -21.46 11.77
N LEU A 187 -10.47 -22.78 11.84
CA LEU A 187 -9.79 -23.59 10.82
C LEU A 187 -10.46 -23.44 9.45
N GLY A 188 -11.79 -23.51 9.40
CA GLY A 188 -12.55 -23.32 8.16
C GLY A 188 -12.38 -21.92 7.53
N PHE A 189 -12.20 -20.87 8.34
CA PHE A 189 -11.87 -19.54 7.82
C PHE A 189 -10.45 -19.48 7.26
N VAL A 190 -9.49 -20.07 7.98
CA VAL A 190 -8.08 -20.16 7.56
C VAL A 190 -7.95 -20.89 6.23
N GLU A 191 -8.59 -22.05 6.08
CA GLU A 191 -8.55 -22.84 4.84
C GLU A 191 -9.08 -22.04 3.64
N LYS A 192 -10.24 -21.39 3.77
CA LYS A 192 -10.81 -20.56 2.70
C LYS A 192 -9.88 -19.40 2.32
N LEU A 193 -9.26 -18.76 3.31
CA LEU A 193 -8.35 -17.65 3.07
C LEU A 193 -7.10 -18.13 2.33
N GLU A 194 -6.46 -19.19 2.81
CA GLU A 194 -5.23 -19.74 2.22
C GLU A 194 -5.45 -20.27 0.80
N GLU A 195 -6.60 -20.90 0.54
CA GLU A 195 -7.00 -21.30 -0.82
C GLU A 195 -7.07 -20.07 -1.74
N LYS A 196 -7.69 -18.98 -1.27
CA LYS A 196 -7.83 -17.76 -2.06
C LYS A 196 -6.50 -17.05 -2.33
N ILE A 197 -5.61 -17.04 -1.33
CA ILE A 197 -4.26 -16.49 -1.47
C ILE A 197 -3.49 -17.27 -2.54
N LYS A 198 -3.53 -18.61 -2.47
CA LYS A 198 -2.85 -19.47 -3.45
C LYS A 198 -3.35 -19.22 -4.88
N GLN A 199 -4.67 -19.12 -5.07
CA GLN A 199 -5.26 -18.77 -6.37
C GLN A 199 -4.80 -17.39 -6.88
N ALA A 200 -4.71 -16.41 -5.99
CA ALA A 200 -4.26 -15.06 -6.36
C ALA A 200 -2.79 -15.06 -6.80
N ASP A 201 -1.92 -15.78 -6.10
CA ASP A 201 -0.50 -15.92 -6.45
C ASP A 201 -0.30 -16.61 -7.80
N GLU A 202 -1.05 -17.68 -8.08
CA GLU A 202 -1.01 -18.39 -9.36
C GLU A 202 -1.43 -17.46 -10.51
N ASN A 203 -2.57 -16.78 -10.37
CA ASN A 203 -3.06 -15.81 -11.36
C ASN A 203 -2.09 -14.65 -11.58
N MET A 204 -1.42 -14.15 -10.52
CA MET A 204 -0.41 -13.10 -10.66
C MET A 204 0.81 -13.58 -11.43
N ARG A 205 1.27 -14.81 -11.20
CA ARG A 205 2.41 -15.38 -11.95
C ARG A 205 2.06 -15.52 -13.42
N GLU A 206 0.87 -16.02 -13.75
CA GLU A 206 0.40 -16.14 -15.14
C GLU A 206 0.33 -14.77 -15.83
N ASN A 207 -0.32 -13.79 -15.20
CA ASN A 207 -0.39 -12.42 -15.71
C ASN A 207 1.00 -11.79 -15.90
N HIS A 208 1.94 -12.03 -14.99
CA HIS A 208 3.31 -11.55 -15.12
C HIS A 208 4.03 -12.17 -16.32
N VAL A 209 3.89 -13.50 -16.51
CA VAL A 209 4.47 -14.20 -17.66
C VAL A 209 3.90 -13.65 -18.97
N ASP A 210 2.59 -13.45 -19.05
CA ASP A 210 1.93 -12.92 -20.25
C ASP A 210 2.30 -11.46 -20.53
N TYR A 211 2.43 -10.64 -19.49
CA TYR A 211 2.96 -9.28 -19.62
C TYR A 211 4.40 -9.28 -20.14
N VAL A 212 5.30 -10.12 -19.61
CA VAL A 212 6.68 -10.24 -20.09
C VAL A 212 6.72 -10.71 -21.55
N ARG A 213 5.85 -11.63 -21.95
CA ARG A 213 5.72 -12.07 -23.35
C ARG A 213 5.28 -10.93 -24.27
N LYS A 214 4.29 -10.12 -23.86
CA LYS A 214 3.86 -8.93 -24.60
C LYS A 214 4.96 -7.87 -24.69
N MET A 215 5.68 -7.61 -23.60
CA MET A 215 6.82 -6.67 -23.55
C MET A 215 8.00 -7.13 -24.40
N LYS A 216 8.26 -8.43 -24.53
CA LYS A 216 9.24 -8.94 -25.49
C LYS A 216 8.83 -8.70 -26.95
N GLY A 217 7.53 -8.49 -27.20
CA GLY A 217 6.99 -8.11 -28.51
C GLY A 217 6.80 -6.59 -28.71
N ASP A 218 6.87 -5.77 -27.65
CA ASP A 218 6.56 -4.33 -27.70
C ASP A 218 7.79 -3.47 -27.34
N HIS A 219 8.21 -2.63 -28.27
CA HIS A 219 9.45 -1.83 -28.21
C HIS A 219 9.39 -0.64 -27.24
N SER A 220 8.78 -0.75 -26.06
CA SER A 220 8.63 0.36 -25.10
C SER A 220 9.94 0.77 -24.40
N GLY A 221 10.91 -0.15 -24.29
CA GLY A 221 12.30 0.16 -23.96
C GLY A 221 12.97 1.13 -24.94
N SER A 222 12.33 1.39 -26.09
CA SER A 222 12.82 2.33 -27.09
C SER A 222 12.82 3.78 -26.63
N PHE A 223 11.99 4.24 -25.67
CA PHE A 223 11.99 5.68 -25.35
C PHE A 223 13.27 6.11 -24.62
N ILE A 224 13.67 5.39 -23.56
CA ILE A 224 14.90 5.69 -22.81
C ILE A 224 16.12 5.42 -23.70
N LEU A 225 16.12 4.34 -24.49
CA LEU A 225 17.18 4.12 -25.48
C LEU A 225 17.22 5.22 -26.53
N ARG A 226 16.09 5.65 -27.11
CA ARG A 226 16.01 6.74 -28.10
C ARG A 226 16.46 8.07 -27.51
N TYR A 227 16.11 8.34 -26.25
CA TYR A 227 16.59 9.51 -25.53
C TYR A 227 18.11 9.45 -25.32
N LEU A 228 18.65 8.29 -24.91
CA LEU A 228 20.10 8.09 -24.81
C LEU A 228 20.79 8.25 -26.17
N TYR A 229 20.26 7.64 -27.24
CA TYR A 229 20.77 7.77 -28.60
C TYR A 229 20.72 9.21 -29.09
N PHE A 230 19.65 9.96 -28.77
CA PHE A 230 19.54 11.38 -29.10
C PHE A 230 20.62 12.20 -28.39
N VAL A 231 20.84 11.96 -27.09
CA VAL A 231 21.92 12.63 -26.33
C VAL A 231 23.30 12.25 -26.87
N ILE A 232 23.54 10.97 -27.16
CA ILE A 232 24.79 10.48 -27.76
C ILE A 232 25.01 11.07 -29.15
N ALA A 233 23.98 11.17 -29.99
CA ALA A 233 24.05 11.75 -31.33
C ALA A 233 24.42 13.24 -31.28
N ILE A 234 23.85 14.00 -30.34
CA ILE A 234 24.22 15.41 -30.11
C ILE A 234 25.69 15.52 -29.68
N LEU A 235 26.15 14.64 -28.78
CA LEU A 235 27.55 14.62 -28.33
C LEU A 235 28.53 14.27 -29.46
N ILE A 236 28.20 13.27 -30.28
CA ILE A 236 29.00 12.89 -31.45
C ILE A 236 29.05 14.04 -32.47
N ALA A 237 27.91 14.65 -32.78
CA ALA A 237 27.86 15.78 -33.70
C ALA A 237 28.71 16.97 -33.21
N TYR A 238 28.70 17.24 -31.90
CA TYR A 238 29.56 18.25 -31.30
C TYR A 238 31.06 17.90 -31.41
N ILE A 239 31.44 16.64 -31.16
CA ILE A 239 32.83 16.17 -31.31
C ILE A 239 33.29 16.30 -32.76
N ILE A 240 32.48 15.87 -33.73
CA ILE A 240 32.77 16.00 -35.16
C ILE A 240 32.96 17.47 -35.54
N TYR A 241 32.04 18.35 -35.13
CA TYR A 241 32.16 19.79 -35.39
C TYR A 241 33.51 20.35 -34.91
N ARG A 242 33.93 19.99 -33.69
CA ARG A 242 35.20 20.44 -33.09
C ARG A 242 36.47 19.86 -33.74
N ILE A 243 36.35 18.75 -34.47
CA ILE A 243 37.49 18.14 -35.18
C ILE A 243 37.70 18.82 -36.54
N PHE A 244 36.63 19.24 -37.19
CA PHE A 244 36.67 19.74 -38.57
C PHE A 244 36.56 21.27 -38.71
N TYR A 245 36.13 21.98 -37.66
CA TYR A 245 35.94 23.44 -37.63
C TYR A 245 36.45 24.04 -36.31
#